data_AF-A0AA38GB18-F1
#
_entry.id   AF-A0AA38GB18-F1
#
_cell.length_a   1.000
_cell.length_b   1.000
_cell.length_c   1.000
_cell.angle_alpha   90.00
_cell.angle_beta   90.00
_cell.angle_gamma   90.00
#
_symmetry.space_group_name_H-M   'P 1'
#
loop_
_entity.id
_entity.type
_entity.pdbx_description
1 polymer ?
#
loop_
_entity_poly.entity_id
_entity_poly.type
_entity_poly.pdbx_seq_one_letter_code
_entity_poly.pdbx_strand_id
1 'polypeptide(L)'
;LMILVDDAGGILPAINHSPWNGVTLADFVMPFFLFIVGVSLGLVYKKVSNKVSATRKAILRALKLLVLGIVLQGGYFHGINDLTYGVNIEQIRWLGILQRIAFGYILAALSEIWLRRSFDTDSSLGLMKKYYMQWVITSTLTVLYMGLLYGLYVPDWQYEVTVTKSSNSPLNLGYKTFSVKCGVRGDVGPACNAVGMIDRYVLGIRHLYQRPVYGRTKDCSINSPDYGLLPPNAPSWCQAPFDPEGILSSVMAAVTCFVGLHFGHVIAHFKSHKERMVLWIVPSLGLIMFGCLLDALGMHLNKALYTFSYMCVTSGIAGLLLAATYLL
;
A
#
# COMPACT_ATOMS: atom_id res chain seq x y z
N LEU A 1 7.07 -4.58 15.53
CA LEU A 1 6.08 -5.48 14.88
C LEU A 1 6.51 -5.85 13.47
N MET A 2 6.73 -4.91 12.54
CA MET A 2 7.16 -5.22 11.17
C MET A 2 8.49 -5.99 11.09
N ILE A 3 9.55 -5.52 11.77
CA ILE A 3 10.84 -6.25 11.85
C ILE A 3 10.65 -7.67 12.45
N LEU A 4 9.79 -7.80 13.47
CA LEU A 4 9.48 -9.09 14.09
C LEU A 4 8.73 -10.02 13.11
N VAL A 5 7.82 -9.48 12.30
CA VAL A 5 7.12 -10.25 11.26
C VAL A 5 8.11 -10.72 10.20
N ASP A 6 9.00 -9.83 9.76
CA ASP A 6 9.96 -10.12 8.70
C ASP A 6 11.00 -11.17 9.12
N ASP A 7 11.43 -11.15 10.40
CA ASP A 7 12.43 -12.08 10.93
C ASP A 7 11.83 -13.36 11.57
N ALA A 8 10.67 -13.27 12.23
CA ALA A 8 10.05 -14.39 12.95
C ALA A 8 8.82 -14.98 12.25
N GLY A 9 8.36 -14.39 11.13
CA GLY A 9 7.18 -14.83 10.40
C GLY A 9 7.26 -16.28 9.90
N GLY A 10 8.46 -16.76 9.54
CA GLY A 10 8.66 -18.17 9.16
C GLY A 10 8.46 -19.16 10.31
N ILE A 11 8.56 -18.71 11.57
CA ILE A 11 8.36 -19.56 12.76
C ILE A 11 6.90 -19.55 13.19
N LEU A 12 6.20 -18.44 12.99
CA LEU A 12 4.77 -18.26 13.35
C LEU A 12 3.96 -17.89 12.10
N PRO A 13 3.42 -18.89 11.36
CA PRO A 13 2.67 -18.66 10.12
C PRO A 13 1.50 -17.68 10.25
N ALA A 14 0.87 -17.59 11.43
CA ALA A 14 -0.22 -16.66 11.70
C ALA A 14 0.21 -15.18 11.69
N ILE A 15 1.49 -14.91 11.92
CA ILE A 15 2.10 -13.57 11.92
C ILE A 15 2.74 -13.28 10.55
N ASN A 16 2.99 -14.30 9.74
CA ASN A 16 3.60 -14.15 8.42
C ASN A 16 2.63 -13.52 7.42
N HIS A 17 3.15 -12.86 6.40
CA HIS A 17 2.36 -12.27 5.32
C HIS A 17 1.70 -13.32 4.41
N SER A 18 0.52 -12.99 3.87
CA SER A 18 -0.09 -13.76 2.78
C SER A 18 0.79 -13.72 1.52
N PRO A 19 1.02 -14.86 0.83
CA PRO A 19 1.87 -14.90 -0.37
C PRO A 19 1.35 -14.05 -1.53
N TRP A 20 0.03 -13.97 -1.71
CA TRP A 20 -0.59 -13.16 -2.77
C TRP A 20 -2.02 -12.71 -2.40
N ASN A 21 -2.98 -13.63 -2.47
CA ASN A 21 -4.36 -13.40 -2.08
C ASN A 21 -4.59 -13.84 -0.63
N GLY A 22 -5.55 -13.19 0.04
CA GLY A 22 -5.85 -13.37 1.45
C GLY A 22 -5.21 -12.28 2.31
N VAL A 23 -5.47 -12.38 3.62
CA VAL A 23 -4.92 -11.45 4.62
C VAL A 23 -4.48 -12.23 5.85
N THR A 24 -3.37 -11.83 6.43
CA THR A 24 -2.90 -12.29 7.74
C THR A 24 -2.75 -11.12 8.70
N LEU A 25 -2.41 -11.37 9.96
CA LEU A 25 -2.33 -10.32 10.99
C LEU A 25 -1.38 -9.18 10.60
N ALA A 26 -0.22 -9.50 10.02
CA ALA A 26 0.75 -8.50 9.62
C ALA A 26 0.28 -7.62 8.45
N ASP A 27 -0.64 -8.13 7.62
CA ASP A 27 -1.16 -7.40 6.48
C ASP A 27 -2.05 -6.21 6.90
N PHE A 28 -2.50 -6.13 8.16
CA PHE A 28 -3.32 -5.01 8.65
C PHE A 28 -2.52 -3.77 9.08
N VAL A 29 -1.25 -3.95 9.41
CA VAL A 29 -0.45 -2.92 10.08
C VAL A 29 -0.30 -1.68 9.20
N MET A 30 0.04 -1.83 7.92
CA MET A 30 0.26 -0.69 7.03
C MET A 30 -1.04 0.10 6.76
N PRO A 31 -2.18 -0.53 6.38
CA PRO A 31 -3.46 0.17 6.30
C PRO A 31 -3.84 0.91 7.59
N PHE A 32 -3.59 0.33 8.77
CA PHE A 32 -3.90 0.99 10.04
C PHE A 32 -3.05 2.25 10.25
N PHE A 33 -1.77 2.22 9.86
CA PHE A 33 -0.92 3.41 9.86
C PHE A 33 -1.44 4.50 8.91
N LEU A 34 -1.84 4.15 7.69
CA LEU A 34 -2.42 5.13 6.75
C LEU A 34 -3.73 5.72 7.27
N PHE A 35 -4.58 4.88 7.85
CA PHE A 35 -5.85 5.28 8.44
C PHE A 35 -5.65 6.27 9.59
N ILE A 36 -4.77 5.96 10.54
CA ILE A 36 -4.53 6.86 11.69
C ILE A 36 -3.82 8.16 11.27
N VAL A 37 -2.97 8.13 10.23
CA VAL A 37 -2.43 9.36 9.62
C VAL A 37 -3.57 10.23 9.12
N GLY A 38 -4.56 9.64 8.45
CA GLY A 38 -5.81 10.31 8.06
C GLY A 38 -6.55 10.93 9.25
N VAL A 39 -6.84 10.13 10.29
CA VAL A 39 -7.52 10.60 11.50
C VAL A 39 -6.80 11.80 12.11
N SER A 40 -5.46 11.75 12.18
CA SER A 40 -4.64 12.84 12.73
C SER A 40 -4.77 14.14 11.94
N LEU A 41 -4.95 14.09 10.62
CA LEU A 41 -5.12 15.26 9.77
C LEU A 41 -6.42 16.01 10.07
N GLY A 42 -7.51 15.27 10.32
CA GLY A 42 -8.81 15.86 10.70
C GLY A 42 -8.74 16.65 12.02
N LEU A 43 -7.84 16.24 12.91
CA LEU A 43 -7.59 16.92 14.19
C LEU A 43 -6.63 18.10 14.04
N VAL A 44 -5.48 17.89 13.40
CA VAL A 44 -4.41 18.89 13.24
C VAL A 44 -4.91 20.12 12.49
N TYR A 45 -5.69 19.91 11.43
CA TYR A 45 -6.17 21.00 10.59
C TYR A 45 -7.59 21.45 10.96
N LYS A 46 -8.17 21.01 12.09
CA LYS A 46 -9.50 21.46 12.55
C LYS A 46 -9.65 23.00 12.50
N LYS A 47 -8.64 23.74 12.94
CA LYS A 47 -8.56 25.21 12.81
C LYS A 47 -7.28 25.59 12.07
N VAL A 48 -7.42 26.19 10.88
CA VAL A 48 -6.29 26.66 10.07
C VAL A 48 -6.37 28.18 10.03
N SER A 49 -5.43 28.86 10.71
CA SER A 49 -5.35 30.33 10.71
C SER A 49 -4.72 30.85 9.42
N ASN A 50 -3.61 30.26 8.97
CA ASN A 50 -2.92 30.63 7.73
C ASN A 50 -2.70 29.40 6.84
N LYS A 51 -3.44 29.33 5.72
CA LYS A 51 -3.40 28.21 4.76
C LYS A 51 -2.02 28.03 4.11
N VAL A 52 -1.31 29.12 3.81
CA VAL A 52 0.01 29.07 3.17
C VAL A 52 1.04 28.49 4.13
N SER A 53 1.05 28.96 5.38
CA SER A 53 1.95 28.43 6.43
C SER A 53 1.66 26.96 6.72
N ALA A 54 0.37 26.58 6.80
CA ALA A 54 -0.05 25.19 6.97
C ALA A 54 0.41 24.29 5.80
N THR A 55 0.26 24.78 4.57
CA THR A 55 0.69 24.08 3.34
C THR A 55 2.21 23.88 3.34
N ARG A 56 2.99 24.92 3.65
CA ARG A 56 4.45 24.82 3.75
C ARG A 56 4.88 23.76 4.77
N LYS A 57 4.24 23.73 5.95
CA LYS A 57 4.51 22.71 6.98
C LYS A 57 4.17 21.29 6.49
N ALA A 58 3.04 21.12 5.80
CA ALA A 58 2.64 19.85 5.23
C ALA A 58 3.66 19.36 4.19
N ILE A 59 4.03 20.22 3.23
CA ILE A 59 5.00 19.89 2.18
C ILE A 59 6.36 19.52 2.80
N LEU A 60 6.87 20.30 3.75
CA LEU A 60 8.15 20.00 4.41
C LEU A 60 8.11 18.67 5.16
N ARG A 61 6.98 18.31 5.78
CA ARG A 61 6.82 16.99 6.42
C ARG A 61 6.81 15.86 5.40
N ALA A 62 6.09 16.01 4.29
CA ALA A 62 6.07 15.02 3.22
C ALA A 62 7.46 14.83 2.60
N LEU A 63 8.20 15.93 2.34
CA LEU A 63 9.57 15.88 1.83
C LEU A 63 10.52 15.16 2.80
N LYS A 64 10.42 15.43 4.11
CA LYS A 64 11.22 14.71 5.12
C LYS A 64 10.95 13.21 5.09
N LEU A 65 9.68 12.79 4.95
CA LEU A 65 9.32 11.37 4.85
C LEU A 65 9.83 10.74 3.55
N LEU A 66 9.76 11.45 2.42
CA LEU A 66 10.29 10.98 1.13
C LEU A 66 11.81 10.77 1.20
N VAL A 67 12.56 11.77 1.68
CA VAL A 67 14.02 11.70 1.82
C VAL A 67 14.41 10.59 2.78
N LEU A 68 13.76 10.52 3.95
CA LEU A 68 14.02 9.45 4.92
C LEU A 68 13.72 8.06 4.32
N GLY A 69 12.64 7.93 3.55
CA GLY A 69 12.28 6.70 2.83
C GLY A 69 13.38 6.24 1.86
N ILE A 70 13.86 7.15 1.02
CA ILE A 70 14.92 6.86 0.05
C ILE A 70 16.23 6.50 0.77
N VAL A 71 16.58 7.21 1.86
CA VAL A 71 17.81 6.90 2.62
C VAL A 71 17.73 5.52 3.26
N LEU A 72 16.60 5.16 3.88
CA LEU A 72 16.45 3.86 4.55
C LEU A 72 16.35 2.69 3.56
N GLN A 73 15.73 2.88 2.39
CA GLN A 73 15.52 1.82 1.40
C GLN A 73 16.66 1.73 0.37
N GLY A 74 17.37 2.83 0.13
CA GLY A 74 18.36 2.95 -0.93
C GLY A 74 19.73 2.32 -0.62
N GLY A 75 19.82 1.44 0.37
CA GLY A 75 21.03 0.69 0.66
C GLY A 75 22.08 1.43 1.49
N TYR A 76 21.75 2.55 2.15
CA TYR A 76 22.69 3.18 3.10
C TYR A 76 23.08 2.25 4.26
N PHE A 77 22.17 1.33 4.62
CA PHE A 77 22.41 0.30 5.62
C PHE A 77 22.15 -1.07 4.95
N HIS A 78 23.20 -1.73 4.49
CA HIS A 78 23.13 -3.16 4.23
C HIS A 78 23.06 -3.88 5.60
N GLY A 79 22.49 -5.09 5.64
CA GLY A 79 22.14 -5.78 6.90
C GLY A 79 23.30 -5.86 7.90
N ILE A 80 23.01 -6.24 9.15
CA ILE A 80 23.96 -6.24 10.29
C ILE A 80 25.28 -6.98 9.99
N ASN A 81 25.29 -7.87 9.00
CA ASN A 81 26.42 -8.70 8.59
C ASN A 81 27.11 -8.26 7.29
N ASP A 82 26.68 -7.17 6.64
CA ASP A 82 27.21 -6.70 5.36
C ASP A 82 27.85 -5.32 5.52
N LEU A 83 29.18 -5.26 5.41
CA LEU A 83 29.99 -4.06 5.65
C LEU A 83 30.10 -3.15 4.41
N THR A 84 29.37 -3.45 3.33
CA THR A 84 29.35 -2.57 2.15
C THR A 84 28.50 -1.33 2.42
N TYR A 85 29.17 -0.18 2.47
CA TYR A 85 28.51 1.13 2.53
C TYR A 85 28.45 1.73 1.12
N GLY A 86 27.27 2.13 0.67
CA GLY A 86 27.10 2.80 -0.62
C GLY A 86 25.68 2.70 -1.17
N VAL A 87 25.33 3.63 -2.07
CA VAL A 87 24.04 3.64 -2.78
C VAL A 87 24.31 3.26 -4.23
N ASN A 88 23.78 2.11 -4.68
CA ASN A 88 23.74 1.80 -6.10
C ASN A 88 22.55 2.53 -6.74
N ILE A 89 22.82 3.68 -7.35
CA ILE A 89 21.80 4.52 -7.99
C ILE A 89 21.05 3.75 -9.08
N GLU A 90 21.69 2.78 -9.76
CA GLU A 90 21.05 1.99 -10.82
C GLU A 90 20.06 0.93 -10.30
N GLN A 91 20.08 0.64 -9.01
CA GLN A 91 19.24 -0.39 -8.38
C GLN A 91 18.46 0.14 -7.17
N ILE A 92 18.46 1.46 -6.97
CA ILE A 92 17.79 2.07 -5.83
C ILE A 92 16.27 1.86 -5.93
N ARG A 93 15.65 1.43 -4.83
CA ARG A 93 14.20 1.31 -4.77
C ARG A 93 13.57 2.68 -4.51
N TRP A 94 12.84 3.21 -5.49
CA TRP A 94 12.27 4.56 -5.40
C TRP A 94 11.04 4.66 -4.52
N LEU A 95 10.17 3.64 -4.56
CA LEU A 95 8.91 3.61 -3.81
C LEU A 95 8.98 2.59 -2.67
N GLY A 96 8.40 2.98 -1.55
CA GLY A 96 8.28 2.14 -0.37
C GLY A 96 7.34 2.76 0.65
N ILE A 97 7.32 2.20 1.85
CA ILE A 97 6.29 2.48 2.86
C ILE A 97 6.23 3.97 3.23
N LEU A 98 7.39 4.61 3.46
CA LEU A 98 7.43 6.02 3.85
C LEU A 98 6.98 6.97 2.73
N GLN A 99 7.36 6.67 1.49
CA GLN A 99 6.96 7.42 0.30
C GLN A 99 5.44 7.31 0.08
N ARG A 100 4.90 6.11 0.27
CA ARG A 100 3.47 5.83 0.19
C ARG A 100 2.66 6.58 1.26
N ILE A 101 3.16 6.60 2.50
CA ILE A 101 2.58 7.43 3.58
C ILE A 101 2.67 8.91 3.22
N ALA A 102 3.81 9.38 2.71
CA ALA A 102 3.98 10.78 2.32
C ALA A 102 3.00 11.21 1.22
N PHE A 103 2.77 10.35 0.23
CA PHE A 103 1.82 10.57 -0.86
C PHE A 103 0.37 10.66 -0.36
N GLY A 104 -0.08 9.69 0.44
CA GLY A 104 -1.42 9.74 1.04
C GLY A 104 -1.60 10.94 1.96
N TYR A 105 -0.60 11.22 2.81
CA TYR A 105 -0.60 12.35 3.73
C TYR A 105 -0.73 13.69 3.00
N ILE A 106 0.07 13.94 1.95
CA ILE A 106 0.06 15.25 1.29
C ILE A 106 -1.24 15.49 0.53
N LEU A 107 -1.80 14.47 -0.13
CA LEU A 107 -3.09 14.58 -0.81
C LEU A 107 -4.22 14.90 0.18
N ALA A 108 -4.30 14.14 1.28
CA ALA A 108 -5.31 14.37 2.31
C ALA A 108 -5.11 15.74 3.00
N ALA A 109 -3.88 16.13 3.35
CA ALA A 109 -3.58 17.39 4.00
C ALA A 109 -3.93 18.60 3.12
N LEU A 110 -3.54 18.59 1.84
CA LEU A 110 -3.88 19.68 0.92
C LEU A 110 -5.39 19.78 0.72
N SER A 111 -6.08 18.65 0.60
CA SER A 111 -7.55 18.64 0.49
C SER A 111 -8.22 19.24 1.73
N GLU A 112 -7.73 18.95 2.94
CA GLU A 112 -8.29 19.48 4.20
C GLU A 112 -8.04 20.98 4.35
N ILE A 113 -6.86 21.47 3.95
CA ILE A 113 -6.51 22.89 4.05
C ILE A 113 -7.30 23.74 3.05
N TRP A 114 -7.44 23.26 1.80
CA TRP A 114 -7.91 24.08 0.69
C TRP A 114 -9.38 23.85 0.32
N LEU A 115 -9.89 22.62 0.41
CA LEU A 115 -11.16 22.23 -0.22
C LEU A 115 -12.35 22.15 0.75
N ARG A 116 -12.14 22.37 2.04
CA ARG A 116 -13.24 22.39 3.03
C ARG A 116 -14.09 23.65 2.93
N ARG A 117 -15.40 23.52 3.13
CA ARG A 117 -16.34 24.65 3.15
C ARG A 117 -16.40 25.33 4.53
N SER A 118 -16.65 26.64 4.53
CA SER A 118 -16.52 27.53 5.70
C SER A 118 -17.81 27.68 6.53
N PHE A 119 -18.59 26.62 6.71
CA PHE A 119 -19.77 26.64 7.59
C PHE A 119 -19.64 25.60 8.71
N ASP A 120 -20.22 25.89 9.87
CA ASP A 120 -20.26 24.97 10.99
C ASP A 120 -21.49 24.09 10.95
N THR A 121 -21.33 22.85 11.40
CA THR A 121 -22.39 21.85 11.34
C THR A 121 -22.12 20.73 12.33
N ASP A 122 -23.16 20.38 13.09
CA ASP A 122 -23.15 19.29 14.05
C ASP A 122 -23.97 18.09 13.56
N SER A 123 -24.42 18.09 12.29
CA SER A 123 -25.18 17.00 11.70
C SER A 123 -24.33 16.17 10.74
N SER A 124 -24.60 14.87 10.66
CA SER A 124 -23.88 13.93 9.76
C SER A 124 -24.01 14.35 8.29
N LEU A 125 -25.21 14.74 7.85
CA LEU A 125 -25.44 15.23 6.50
C LEU A 125 -24.71 16.56 6.23
N GLY A 126 -24.66 17.45 7.22
CA GLY A 126 -23.92 18.69 7.11
C GLY A 126 -22.41 18.44 7.00
N LEU A 127 -21.87 17.47 7.74
CA LEU A 127 -20.48 17.05 7.64
C LEU A 127 -20.15 16.57 6.22
N MET A 128 -20.99 15.72 5.64
CA MET A 128 -20.86 15.26 4.25
C MET A 128 -20.86 16.44 3.27
N LYS A 129 -21.76 17.41 3.44
CA LYS A 129 -21.81 18.62 2.61
C LYS A 129 -20.58 19.53 2.77
N LYS A 130 -20.00 19.58 3.98
CA LYS A 130 -18.82 20.39 4.32
C LYS A 130 -17.56 19.86 3.65
N TYR A 131 -17.45 18.53 3.57
CA TYR A 131 -16.29 17.80 3.05
C TYR A 131 -16.56 17.09 1.71
N TYR A 132 -17.60 17.49 0.98
CA TYR A 132 -18.02 16.84 -0.28
C TYR A 132 -16.90 16.72 -1.32
N MET A 133 -16.04 17.74 -1.44
CA MET A 133 -14.91 17.69 -2.39
C MET A 133 -13.91 16.57 -2.08
N GLN A 134 -13.72 16.24 -0.81
CA GLN A 134 -12.86 15.12 -0.40
C GLN A 134 -13.49 13.76 -0.77
N TRP A 135 -14.82 13.64 -0.65
CA TRP A 135 -15.54 12.47 -1.15
C TRP A 135 -15.43 12.34 -2.67
N VAL A 136 -15.57 13.43 -3.42
CA VAL A 136 -15.37 13.44 -4.89
C VAL A 136 -13.96 13.00 -5.25
N ILE A 137 -12.92 13.51 -4.57
CA ILE A 137 -11.54 13.09 -4.80
C ILE A 137 -11.38 11.60 -4.49
N THR A 138 -11.85 11.15 -3.34
CA THR A 138 -11.79 9.73 -2.94
C THR A 138 -12.44 8.84 -3.99
N SER A 139 -13.66 9.14 -4.42
CA SER A 139 -14.36 8.40 -5.47
C SER A 139 -13.62 8.44 -6.80
N THR A 140 -13.07 9.58 -7.19
CA THR A 140 -12.31 9.72 -8.44
C THR A 140 -11.04 8.87 -8.42
N LEU A 141 -10.29 8.89 -7.31
CA LEU A 141 -9.09 8.07 -7.14
C LEU A 141 -9.42 6.58 -7.15
N THR A 142 -10.50 6.16 -6.49
CA THR A 142 -10.97 4.77 -6.52
C THR A 142 -11.38 4.33 -7.92
N VAL A 143 -12.19 5.12 -8.63
CA VAL A 143 -12.64 4.80 -10.00
C VAL A 143 -11.44 4.75 -10.96
N LEU A 144 -10.52 5.70 -10.86
CA LEU A 144 -9.29 5.71 -11.66
C LEU A 144 -8.45 4.46 -11.39
N TYR A 145 -8.23 4.11 -10.12
CA TYR A 145 -7.51 2.90 -9.75
C TYR A 145 -8.16 1.65 -10.35
N MET A 146 -9.47 1.51 -10.18
CA MET A 146 -10.23 0.36 -10.68
C MET A 146 -10.21 0.29 -12.21
N GLY A 147 -10.36 1.43 -12.89
CA GLY A 147 -10.28 1.52 -14.34
C GLY A 147 -8.91 1.15 -14.87
N LEU A 148 -7.83 1.53 -14.18
CA LEU A 148 -6.47 1.15 -14.57
C LEU A 148 -6.17 -0.32 -14.27
N LEU A 149 -6.56 -0.82 -13.10
CA LEU A 149 -6.32 -2.21 -12.68
C LEU A 149 -6.99 -3.21 -13.63
N TYR A 150 -8.27 -2.99 -13.95
CA TYR A 150 -9.06 -3.92 -14.76
C TYR A 150 -9.08 -3.58 -16.26
N GLY A 151 -8.91 -2.31 -16.61
CA GLY A 151 -9.07 -1.84 -17.98
C GLY A 151 -7.78 -1.87 -18.80
N LEU A 152 -6.59 -1.79 -18.21
CA LEU A 152 -5.33 -1.78 -18.97
C LEU A 152 -4.99 -3.15 -19.56
N TYR A 153 -4.46 -3.14 -20.77
CA TYR A 153 -3.89 -4.32 -21.42
C TYR A 153 -2.45 -4.52 -21.00
N VAL A 154 -2.14 -5.74 -20.59
CA VAL A 154 -0.80 -6.13 -20.16
C VAL A 154 -0.17 -7.00 -21.25
N PRO A 155 0.82 -6.45 -22.00
CA PRO A 155 1.51 -7.20 -23.04
C PRO A 155 2.47 -8.24 -22.41
N ASP A 156 2.93 -9.16 -23.25
CA ASP A 156 4.07 -10.01 -22.94
C ASP A 156 5.29 -9.15 -22.58
N TRP A 157 6.09 -9.64 -21.63
CA TRP A 157 7.25 -8.89 -21.15
C TRP A 157 8.41 -9.83 -20.79
N GLN A 158 9.61 -9.26 -20.67
CA GLN A 158 10.84 -10.01 -20.42
C GLN A 158 11.67 -9.33 -19.32
N TYR A 159 12.47 -10.12 -18.62
CA TYR A 159 13.41 -9.61 -17.62
C TYR A 159 14.65 -10.50 -17.53
N GLU A 160 15.71 -9.95 -16.95
CA GLU A 160 17.01 -10.61 -16.84
C GLU A 160 17.36 -10.86 -15.37
N VAL A 161 17.89 -12.04 -15.09
CA VAL A 161 18.44 -12.41 -13.78
C VAL A 161 19.92 -12.71 -13.92
N THR A 162 20.73 -12.20 -12.99
CA THR A 162 22.15 -12.52 -12.89
C THR A 162 22.34 -13.93 -12.34
N VAL A 163 23.07 -14.76 -13.09
CA VAL A 163 23.41 -16.13 -12.70
C VAL A 163 24.92 -16.24 -12.57
N THR A 164 25.40 -16.69 -11.41
CA THR A 164 26.79 -17.08 -11.20
C THR A 164 27.02 -18.44 -11.87
N LYS A 165 27.85 -18.48 -12.92
CA LYS A 165 28.28 -19.75 -13.51
C LYS A 165 29.28 -20.43 -12.57
N SER A 166 28.94 -21.62 -12.09
CA SER A 166 29.88 -22.51 -11.40
C SER A 166 30.89 -23.06 -12.40
N SER A 167 31.99 -22.34 -12.56
CA SER A 167 33.23 -22.81 -13.19
C SER A 167 34.36 -22.03 -12.54
N ASN A 168 35.45 -22.71 -12.16
CA ASN A 168 36.59 -22.24 -11.34
C ASN A 168 37.39 -21.04 -11.92
N SER A 169 36.73 -19.98 -12.39
CA SER A 169 37.34 -18.75 -12.87
C SER A 169 36.56 -17.54 -12.32
N PRO A 170 37.22 -16.49 -11.80
CA PRO A 170 36.56 -15.51 -10.93
C PRO A 170 35.65 -14.50 -11.64
N LEU A 171 35.45 -14.60 -12.96
CA LEU A 171 34.73 -13.56 -13.70
C LEU A 171 33.98 -14.14 -14.91
N ASN A 172 32.80 -14.71 -14.68
CA ASN A 172 31.82 -14.98 -15.74
C ASN A 172 30.40 -14.78 -15.19
N LEU A 173 30.00 -13.51 -15.07
CA LEU A 173 28.62 -13.13 -14.78
C LEU A 173 27.76 -13.42 -16.03
N GLY A 174 26.86 -14.40 -15.95
CA GLY A 174 25.92 -14.70 -17.01
C GLY A 174 24.56 -14.06 -16.73
N TYR A 175 23.88 -13.58 -17.78
CA TYR A 175 22.49 -13.15 -17.68
C TYR A 175 21.58 -14.24 -18.24
N LYS A 176 20.52 -14.57 -17.50
CA LYS A 176 19.44 -15.44 -17.99
C LYS A 176 18.20 -14.59 -18.23
N THR A 177 17.76 -14.53 -19.49
CA THR A 177 16.54 -13.83 -19.88
C THR A 177 15.33 -14.75 -19.71
N PHE A 178 14.30 -14.25 -19.04
CA PHE A 178 13.02 -14.92 -18.87
C PHE A 178 11.94 -14.14 -19.63
N SER A 179 11.03 -14.88 -20.27
CA SER A 179 9.86 -14.31 -20.95
C SER A 179 8.60 -14.74 -20.22
N VAL A 180 7.70 -13.78 -20.00
CA VAL A 180 6.41 -13.97 -19.36
C VAL A 180 5.31 -13.66 -20.37
N LYS A 181 4.44 -14.64 -20.60
CA LYS A 181 3.31 -14.57 -21.52
C LYS A 181 2.08 -14.07 -20.77
N CYS A 182 1.51 -12.96 -21.23
CA CYS A 182 0.36 -12.29 -20.63
C CYS A 182 -0.75 -12.11 -21.66
N GLY A 183 -0.66 -11.06 -22.49
CA GLY A 183 -1.64 -10.79 -23.55
C GLY A 183 -3.08 -10.64 -23.05
N VAL A 184 -3.28 -10.11 -21.83
CA VAL A 184 -4.57 -10.11 -21.11
C VAL A 184 -4.96 -8.73 -20.57
N ARG A 185 -6.24 -8.57 -20.21
CA ARG A 185 -6.77 -7.43 -19.44
C ARG A 185 -7.38 -7.95 -18.13
N GLY A 186 -7.28 -7.16 -17.07
CA GLY A 186 -7.94 -7.44 -15.79
C GLY A 186 -7.42 -8.66 -15.03
N ASP A 187 -6.26 -9.19 -15.40
CA ASP A 187 -5.58 -10.20 -14.60
C ASP A 187 -5.08 -9.57 -13.29
N VAL A 188 -5.37 -10.23 -12.17
CA VAL A 188 -4.88 -9.85 -10.83
C VAL A 188 -3.89 -10.87 -10.28
N GLY A 189 -3.35 -11.73 -11.15
CA GLY A 189 -2.27 -12.65 -10.83
C GLY A 189 -0.93 -11.95 -10.68
N PRO A 190 0.08 -12.62 -10.10
CA PRO A 190 1.41 -12.03 -9.85
C PRO A 190 2.16 -11.65 -11.14
N ALA A 191 1.90 -12.34 -12.25
CA ALA A 191 2.66 -12.21 -13.48
C ALA A 191 2.20 -11.06 -14.39
N CYS A 192 0.88 -10.91 -14.54
CA CYS A 192 0.25 -10.20 -15.65
C CYS A 192 -0.72 -9.10 -15.21
N ASN A 193 -0.59 -8.62 -13.97
CA ASN A 193 -1.41 -7.53 -13.47
C ASN A 193 -0.93 -6.15 -13.95
N ALA A 194 -1.88 -5.22 -14.05
CA ALA A 194 -1.63 -3.85 -14.49
C ALA A 194 -0.79 -3.03 -13.51
N VAL A 195 -0.84 -3.32 -12.20
CA VAL A 195 -0.04 -2.62 -11.17
C VAL A 195 1.45 -2.83 -11.46
N GLY A 196 1.89 -4.08 -11.52
CA GLY A 196 3.26 -4.45 -11.82
C GLY A 196 3.69 -4.01 -13.22
N MET A 197 2.78 -4.00 -14.20
CA MET A 197 3.07 -3.44 -15.52
C MET A 197 3.44 -1.96 -15.43
N ILE A 198 2.62 -1.13 -14.79
CA ILE A 198 2.88 0.32 -14.65
C ILE A 198 4.22 0.54 -13.96
N ASP A 199 4.48 -0.17 -12.86
CA ASP A 199 5.73 -0.01 -12.12
C ASP A 199 6.96 -0.41 -12.96
N ARG A 200 6.88 -1.48 -13.75
CA ARG A 200 7.95 -1.87 -14.69
C ARG A 200 8.22 -0.81 -15.75
N TYR A 201 7.19 -0.17 -16.31
CA TYR A 201 7.34 0.85 -17.34
C TYR A 201 7.84 2.20 -16.79
N VAL A 202 7.33 2.62 -15.63
CA VAL A 202 7.61 3.96 -15.09
C VAL A 202 8.85 3.97 -14.20
N LEU A 203 9.00 2.98 -13.33
CA LEU A 203 10.14 2.90 -12.40
C LEU A 203 11.31 2.14 -13.00
N GLY A 204 11.05 1.18 -13.90
CA GLY A 204 12.06 0.29 -14.45
C GLY A 204 12.30 -0.94 -13.56
N ILE A 205 12.54 -2.09 -14.19
CA ILE A 205 12.67 -3.41 -13.53
C ILE A 205 13.76 -3.43 -12.44
N ARG A 206 14.86 -2.70 -12.65
CA ARG A 206 15.99 -2.64 -11.70
C ARG A 206 15.66 -1.93 -10.39
N HIS A 207 14.64 -1.07 -10.39
CA HIS A 207 14.22 -0.27 -9.24
C HIS A 207 13.06 -0.90 -8.46
N LEU A 208 12.59 -2.07 -8.90
CA LEU A 208 11.56 -2.83 -8.21
C LEU A 208 12.15 -3.70 -7.10
N TYR A 209 11.31 -4.08 -6.14
CA TYR A 209 11.71 -4.97 -5.07
C TYR A 209 12.04 -6.38 -5.60
N GLN A 210 13.26 -6.84 -5.33
CA GLN A 210 13.85 -8.05 -5.93
C GLN A 210 13.42 -9.35 -5.25
N ARG A 211 12.81 -9.29 -4.07
CA ARG A 211 12.43 -10.47 -3.28
C ARG A 211 10.93 -10.48 -2.98
N PRO A 212 10.07 -10.56 -4.02
CA PRO A 212 8.65 -10.37 -3.86
C PRO A 212 7.99 -11.47 -3.02
N VAL A 213 6.93 -11.09 -2.31
CA VAL A 213 6.20 -11.98 -1.38
C VAL A 213 5.56 -13.17 -2.10
N TYR A 214 5.17 -13.03 -3.38
CA TYR A 214 4.63 -14.15 -4.16
C TYR A 214 5.65 -15.25 -4.45
N GLY A 215 6.95 -15.02 -4.23
CA GLY A 215 7.96 -16.09 -4.30
C GLY A 215 7.69 -17.23 -3.31
N ARG A 216 6.78 -17.00 -2.34
CA ARG A 216 6.32 -17.96 -1.34
C ARG A 216 5.04 -18.70 -1.73
N THR A 217 4.49 -18.43 -2.92
CA THR A 217 3.33 -19.16 -3.44
C THR A 217 3.69 -20.60 -3.76
N LYS A 218 2.68 -21.48 -3.83
CA LYS A 218 2.87 -22.91 -4.17
C LYS A 218 3.53 -23.10 -5.54
N ASP A 219 3.31 -22.17 -6.46
CA ASP A 219 3.91 -22.20 -7.80
C ASP A 219 5.43 -21.92 -7.78
N CYS A 220 5.90 -21.19 -6.76
CA CYS A 220 7.27 -20.67 -6.69
C CYS A 220 8.10 -21.23 -5.55
N SER A 221 7.51 -21.96 -4.60
CA SER A 221 8.23 -22.52 -3.45
C SER A 221 7.71 -23.89 -3.06
N ILE A 222 8.62 -24.87 -2.98
CA ILE A 222 8.33 -26.20 -2.41
C ILE A 222 7.97 -26.14 -0.92
N ASN A 223 8.34 -25.06 -0.23
CA ASN A 223 8.09 -24.84 1.20
C ASN A 223 6.92 -23.87 1.44
N SER A 224 6.09 -23.58 0.44
CA SER A 224 4.93 -22.68 0.57
C SER A 224 4.12 -23.01 1.84
N PRO A 225 3.76 -22.02 2.69
CA PRO A 225 3.76 -20.58 2.43
C PRO A 225 5.06 -19.85 2.77
N ASP A 226 6.19 -20.55 2.94
CA ASP A 226 7.50 -19.95 3.16
C ASP A 226 8.40 -19.99 1.92
N TYR A 227 9.51 -19.25 1.97
CA TYR A 227 10.51 -19.29 0.91
C TYR A 227 11.17 -20.67 0.87
N GLY A 228 11.46 -21.13 -0.34
CA GLY A 228 12.04 -22.44 -0.59
C GLY A 228 12.65 -22.51 -1.98
N LEU A 229 13.09 -23.69 -2.35
CA LEU A 229 13.58 -23.93 -3.72
C LEU A 229 12.41 -23.84 -4.71
N LEU A 230 12.73 -23.42 -5.94
CA LEU A 230 11.78 -23.40 -7.04
C LEU A 230 11.36 -24.84 -7.38
N PRO A 231 10.04 -25.12 -7.48
CA PRO A 231 9.56 -26.39 -8.03
C PRO A 231 10.11 -26.65 -9.45
N PRO A 232 10.26 -27.91 -9.89
CA PRO A 232 10.77 -28.23 -11.23
C PRO A 232 9.98 -27.59 -12.38
N ASN A 233 8.68 -27.37 -12.19
CA ASN A 233 7.76 -26.76 -13.15
C ASN A 233 7.41 -25.30 -12.79
N ALA A 234 8.27 -24.60 -12.04
CA ALA A 234 8.00 -23.24 -11.60
C ALA A 234 7.81 -22.29 -12.81
N PRO A 235 6.76 -21.47 -12.80
CA PRO A 235 6.54 -20.47 -13.84
C PRO A 235 7.70 -19.48 -14.00
N SER A 236 7.86 -18.95 -15.21
CA SER A 236 8.95 -18.01 -15.54
C SER A 236 8.87 -16.68 -14.78
N TRP A 237 7.73 -16.34 -14.18
CA TRP A 237 7.55 -15.12 -13.39
C TRP A 237 7.94 -15.27 -11.91
N CYS A 238 8.25 -16.46 -11.41
CA CYS A 238 8.54 -16.68 -9.99
C CYS A 238 9.77 -15.91 -9.47
N GLN A 239 10.70 -15.55 -10.35
CA GLN A 239 11.91 -14.79 -10.02
C GLN A 239 11.83 -13.33 -10.47
N ALA A 240 10.67 -12.89 -10.95
CA ALA A 240 10.49 -11.51 -11.37
C ALA A 240 10.55 -10.58 -10.16
N PRO A 241 11.04 -9.35 -10.31
CA PRO A 241 10.87 -8.35 -9.27
C PRO A 241 9.46 -7.75 -9.33
N PHE A 242 8.93 -7.35 -8.17
CA PHE A 242 7.60 -6.76 -8.05
C PHE A 242 7.54 -5.86 -6.81
N ASP A 243 6.98 -4.67 -6.96
CA ASP A 243 6.90 -3.68 -5.90
C ASP A 243 5.46 -3.52 -5.36
N PRO A 244 5.15 -4.00 -4.13
CA PRO A 244 3.81 -3.85 -3.54
C PRO A 244 3.49 -2.42 -3.09
N GLU A 245 4.49 -1.54 -3.03
CA GLU A 245 4.39 -0.13 -2.68
C GLU A 245 4.50 0.80 -3.90
N GLY A 246 4.32 0.24 -5.09
CA GLY A 246 4.36 0.92 -6.39
C GLY A 246 3.36 2.07 -6.58
N ILE A 247 3.31 2.58 -7.81
CA ILE A 247 2.59 3.81 -8.16
C ILE A 247 1.08 3.62 -8.00
N LEU A 248 0.53 2.58 -8.64
CA LEU A 248 -0.90 2.37 -8.66
C LEU A 248 -1.43 1.94 -7.28
N SER A 249 -0.70 1.09 -6.56
CA SER A 249 -1.08 0.71 -5.19
C SER A 249 -1.03 1.92 -4.23
N SER A 250 -0.12 2.87 -4.43
CA SER A 250 -0.05 4.13 -3.67
C SER A 250 -1.31 4.99 -3.81
N VAL A 251 -2.03 4.93 -4.94
CA VAL A 251 -3.33 5.60 -5.12
C VAL A 251 -4.36 5.10 -4.11
N MET A 252 -4.49 3.77 -3.96
CA MET A 252 -5.45 3.21 -3.02
C MET A 252 -5.00 3.40 -1.54
N ALA A 253 -3.70 3.52 -1.28
CA ALA A 253 -3.24 3.95 0.05
C ALA A 253 -3.64 5.39 0.39
N ALA A 254 -3.65 6.30 -0.59
CA ALA A 254 -4.18 7.64 -0.38
C ALA A 254 -5.68 7.59 -0.05
N VAL A 255 -6.45 6.74 -0.72
CA VAL A 255 -7.87 6.49 -0.40
C VAL A 255 -8.05 6.05 1.05
N THR A 256 -7.24 5.11 1.57
CA THR A 256 -7.26 4.72 2.99
C THR A 256 -7.01 5.91 3.93
N CYS A 257 -6.09 6.81 3.55
CA CYS A 257 -5.81 8.02 4.31
C CYS A 257 -7.03 8.98 4.33
N PHE A 258 -7.75 9.11 3.21
CA PHE A 258 -9.01 9.87 3.15
C PHE A 258 -10.12 9.25 4.00
N VAL A 259 -10.26 7.91 4.00
CA VAL A 259 -11.22 7.23 4.87
C VAL A 259 -10.92 7.54 6.35
N GLY A 260 -9.64 7.44 6.75
CA GLY A 260 -9.21 7.83 8.08
C GLY A 260 -9.46 9.31 8.40
N LEU A 261 -9.26 10.21 7.43
CA LEU A 261 -9.55 11.64 7.57
C LEU A 261 -11.01 11.89 7.95
N HIS A 262 -11.96 11.20 7.31
CA HIS A 262 -13.38 11.30 7.65
C HIS A 262 -13.69 10.80 9.06
N PHE A 263 -13.02 9.74 9.53
CA PHE A 263 -13.12 9.30 10.93
C PHE A 263 -12.56 10.35 11.90
N GLY A 264 -11.48 11.06 11.52
CA GLY A 264 -10.93 12.18 12.27
C GLY A 264 -11.88 13.38 12.36
N HIS A 265 -12.65 13.66 11.31
CA HIS A 265 -13.68 14.70 11.34
C HIS A 265 -14.77 14.42 12.36
N VAL A 266 -15.14 13.14 12.56
CA VAL A 266 -16.11 12.76 13.58
C VAL A 266 -15.63 13.18 14.98
N ILE A 267 -14.34 12.98 15.30
CA ILE A 267 -13.74 13.48 16.57
C ILE A 267 -13.78 14.99 16.64
N ALA A 268 -13.45 15.64 15.51
CA ALA A 268 -13.29 17.08 15.45
C ALA A 268 -14.61 17.83 15.64
N HIS A 269 -15.73 17.33 15.09
CA HIS A 269 -17.01 18.06 15.06
C HIS A 269 -18.03 17.56 16.08
N PHE A 270 -18.17 16.25 16.29
CA PHE A 270 -19.19 15.73 17.21
C PHE A 270 -18.68 15.73 18.64
N LYS A 271 -19.48 16.20 19.61
CA LYS A 271 -19.11 16.18 21.04
C LYS A 271 -19.64 14.95 21.78
N SER A 272 -20.78 14.40 21.35
CA SER A 272 -21.42 13.26 21.99
C SER A 272 -20.64 11.97 21.74
N HIS A 273 -20.26 11.29 22.82
CA HIS A 273 -19.58 9.98 22.75
C HIS A 273 -20.43 8.96 21.99
N LYS A 274 -21.75 8.92 22.25
CA LYS A 274 -22.67 7.99 21.60
C LYS A 274 -22.73 8.22 20.09
N GLU A 275 -22.79 9.48 19.65
CA GLU A 275 -22.82 9.82 18.22
C GLU A 275 -21.52 9.44 17.51
N ARG A 276 -20.36 9.72 18.14
CA ARG A 276 -19.05 9.30 17.59
C ARG A 276 -18.98 7.79 17.38
N MET A 277 -19.40 7.03 18.40
CA MET A 277 -19.41 5.56 18.32
C MET A 277 -20.29 5.06 17.18
N VAL A 278 -21.49 5.61 17.01
CA VAL A 278 -22.39 5.22 15.90
C VAL A 278 -21.77 5.60 14.54
N LEU A 279 -21.22 6.80 14.41
CA LEU A 279 -20.60 7.31 13.19
C LEU A 279 -19.29 6.61 12.82
N TRP A 280 -18.70 5.84 13.74
CA TRP A 280 -17.55 4.98 13.47
C TRP A 280 -17.96 3.54 13.20
N ILE A 281 -18.77 2.94 14.09
CA ILE A 281 -19.14 1.53 14.00
C ILE A 281 -19.96 1.25 12.74
N VAL A 282 -20.96 2.08 12.43
CA VAL A 282 -21.86 1.82 11.30
C VAL A 282 -21.12 1.85 9.96
N PRO A 283 -20.33 2.89 9.62
CA PRO A 283 -19.54 2.87 8.39
C PRO A 283 -18.47 1.78 8.38
N SER A 284 -17.87 1.46 9.53
CA SER A 284 -16.86 0.39 9.63
C SER A 284 -17.43 -0.98 9.28
N LEU A 285 -18.59 -1.33 9.85
CA LEU A 285 -19.29 -2.57 9.52
C LEU A 285 -19.73 -2.58 8.05
N GLY A 286 -20.21 -1.45 7.53
CA GLY A 286 -20.56 -1.30 6.12
C GLY A 286 -19.36 -1.56 5.19
N LEU A 287 -18.19 -1.01 5.50
CA LEU A 287 -16.96 -1.22 4.73
C LEU A 287 -16.48 -2.68 4.78
N ILE A 288 -16.54 -3.33 5.95
CA ILE A 288 -16.17 -4.75 6.08
C ILE A 288 -17.11 -5.62 5.24
N MET A 289 -18.43 -5.44 5.40
CA MET A 289 -19.42 -6.22 4.66
C MET A 289 -19.28 -6.03 3.15
N PHE A 290 -19.08 -4.79 2.71
CA PHE A 290 -18.88 -4.50 1.29
C PHE A 290 -17.57 -5.07 0.75
N GLY A 291 -16.47 -4.96 1.49
CA GLY A 291 -15.19 -5.54 1.11
C GLY A 291 -15.22 -7.06 1.01
N CYS A 292 -15.86 -7.75 1.96
CA CYS A 292 -16.08 -9.20 1.92
C CYS A 292 -16.99 -9.62 0.77
N LEU A 293 -18.03 -8.83 0.46
CA LEU A 293 -18.87 -9.07 -0.71
C LEU A 293 -18.05 -8.97 -2.02
N LEU A 294 -17.20 -7.97 -2.15
CA LEU A 294 -16.32 -7.81 -3.32
C LEU A 294 -15.33 -8.97 -3.46
N ASP A 295 -14.77 -9.45 -2.35
CA ASP A 295 -13.90 -10.64 -2.32
C ASP A 295 -14.65 -11.88 -2.82
N ALA A 296 -15.89 -12.10 -2.36
CA ALA A 296 -16.74 -13.18 -2.83
C ALA A 296 -17.13 -13.06 -4.32
N LEU A 297 -17.22 -11.84 -4.84
CA LEU A 297 -17.47 -11.55 -6.27
C LEU A 297 -16.20 -11.61 -7.14
N GLY A 298 -15.06 -12.03 -6.58
CA GLY A 298 -13.81 -12.27 -7.31
C GLY A 298 -12.77 -11.14 -7.23
N MET A 299 -13.08 -10.03 -6.57
CA MET A 299 -12.08 -9.01 -6.25
C MET A 299 -11.34 -9.41 -4.98
N HIS A 300 -10.43 -10.36 -5.10
CA HIS A 300 -9.78 -10.95 -3.93
C HIS A 300 -9.07 -9.91 -3.05
N LEU A 301 -9.10 -10.13 -1.74
CA LEU A 301 -8.29 -9.34 -0.80
C LEU A 301 -6.81 -9.57 -1.13
N ASN A 302 -6.15 -8.54 -1.65
CA ASN A 302 -4.76 -8.63 -2.08
C ASN A 302 -4.00 -7.38 -1.66
N LYS A 303 -3.05 -7.57 -0.74
CA LYS A 303 -2.24 -6.49 -0.18
C LYS A 303 -1.25 -5.90 -1.18
N ALA A 304 -0.73 -6.74 -2.08
CA ALA A 304 0.35 -6.40 -2.99
C ALA A 304 -0.14 -5.48 -4.10
N LEU A 305 -1.34 -5.75 -4.61
CA LEU A 305 -2.07 -4.86 -5.51
C LEU A 305 -2.76 -3.72 -4.75
N TYR A 306 -2.98 -3.91 -3.44
CA TYR A 306 -3.81 -3.07 -2.57
C TYR A 306 -5.21 -2.90 -3.17
N THR A 307 -5.89 -4.03 -3.37
CA THR A 307 -7.21 -4.06 -4.00
C THR A 307 -8.23 -3.23 -3.23
N PHE A 308 -9.26 -2.77 -3.92
CA PHE A 308 -10.32 -1.98 -3.29
C PHE A 308 -11.06 -2.76 -2.20
N SER A 309 -11.30 -4.07 -2.41
CA SER A 309 -11.83 -4.97 -1.37
C SER A 309 -10.94 -5.01 -0.13
N TYR A 310 -9.62 -5.15 -0.31
CA TYR A 310 -8.64 -5.11 0.78
C TYR A 310 -8.65 -3.75 1.51
N MET A 311 -8.74 -2.64 0.79
CA MET A 311 -8.86 -1.31 1.39
C MET A 311 -10.14 -1.18 2.23
N CYS A 312 -11.29 -1.64 1.72
CA CYS A 312 -12.57 -1.61 2.44
C CYS A 312 -12.52 -2.42 3.74
N VAL A 313 -12.09 -3.69 3.68
CA VAL A 313 -11.99 -4.56 4.86
C VAL A 313 -11.01 -3.99 5.89
N THR A 314 -9.80 -3.60 5.46
CA THR A 314 -8.77 -3.11 6.39
C THR A 314 -9.13 -1.75 7.00
N SER A 315 -9.74 -0.83 6.24
CA SER A 315 -10.20 0.45 6.78
C SER A 315 -11.38 0.28 7.74
N GLY A 316 -12.30 -0.64 7.46
CA GLY A 316 -13.41 -0.93 8.37
C GLY A 316 -12.94 -1.54 9.69
N ILE A 317 -11.99 -2.48 9.65
CA ILE A 317 -11.40 -3.03 10.87
C ILE A 317 -10.62 -1.95 11.63
N ALA A 318 -9.89 -1.07 10.94
CA ALA A 318 -9.22 0.08 11.57
C ALA A 318 -10.20 1.01 12.30
N GLY A 319 -11.38 1.25 11.70
CA GLY A 319 -12.45 2.04 12.31
C GLY A 319 -13.06 1.38 13.55
N LEU A 320 -13.28 0.06 13.52
CA LEU A 320 -13.70 -0.69 14.71
C LEU A 320 -12.64 -0.67 15.81
N LEU A 321 -11.37 -0.83 15.43
CA LEU A 321 -10.26 -0.75 16.37
C LEU A 321 -10.16 0.64 17.01
N LEU A 322 -10.32 1.71 16.22
CA LEU A 322 -10.39 3.08 16.74
C LEU A 322 -11.52 3.22 17.76
N ALA A 323 -12.72 2.73 17.43
CA ALA A 323 -13.87 2.76 18.31
C ALA A 323 -13.64 1.96 19.61
N ALA A 324 -13.00 0.79 19.52
CA ALA A 324 -12.64 -0.01 20.70
C ALA A 324 -11.61 0.71 21.58
N THR A 325 -10.53 1.24 20.99
CA THR A 325 -9.50 1.99 21.72
C THR A 325 -10.01 3.28 22.35
N TYR A 326 -11.09 3.84 21.82
CA TYR A 326 -11.74 5.02 22.38
C TYR A 326 -12.56 4.73 23.66
N LEU A 327 -12.98 3.47 23.85
CA LEU A 327 -13.74 3.03 25.02
C LEU A 327 -12.85 2.59 26.19
N LEU A 328 -11.60 2.22 25.90
CA LEU A 328 -10.57 1.87 26.90
C LEU A 328 -10.06 3.14 27.61
#